data_AF-A0A840DZZ0-F1
#
_entry.id   AF-A0A840DZZ0-F1
#
_cell.length_a   1.000
_cell.length_b   1.000
_cell.length_c   1.000
_cell.angle_alpha   90.00
_cell.angle_beta   90.00
_cell.angle_gamma   90.00
#
_symmetry.space_group_name_H-M   'P 1'
#
loop_
_entity.id
_entity.type
_entity.pdbx_description
1 polymer ?
#
loop_
_entity_poly.entity_id
_entity_poly.type
_entity_poly.pdbx_seq_one_letter_code
_entity_poly.pdbx_strand_id
1 'polypeptide(L)'
;MENNFWGLTNSTQEAKDLMYSYGLTGLELYGHSRGTMTLGNMLNSFKQEGVHGIANENTTINLYGLAFNVLIAFGLLGYVSGGKQTTIGFDGNRYDFVSRIIGGNGYTYETIPAGSNWWKEWWRVITNPVSPHTCLGDVGQKCRYNYGSSHREQKP
;
A
#
# COMPACT_ATOMS: atom_id res chain seq x y z
N MET A 1 -6.79 15.81 2.38
CA MET A 1 -5.84 15.51 1.29
C MET A 1 -4.46 15.44 1.91
N GLU A 2 -3.70 14.39 1.64
CA GLU A 2 -2.28 14.38 1.99
C GLU A 2 -1.54 15.25 0.97
N ASN A 3 -0.93 16.33 1.42
CA ASN A 3 -0.24 17.24 0.53
C ASN A 3 1.01 17.76 1.23
N ASN A 4 2.20 17.43 0.71
CA ASN A 4 3.48 17.88 1.25
C ASN A 4 3.69 19.41 1.13
N PHE A 5 2.76 20.15 0.52
CA PHE A 5 2.85 21.60 0.32
C PHE A 5 2.61 22.43 1.61
N TRP A 6 1.91 21.87 2.61
CA TRP A 6 1.55 22.58 3.86
C TRP A 6 2.18 21.96 5.12
N GLY A 7 3.22 21.14 4.96
CA GLY A 7 3.75 20.29 6.02
C GLY A 7 3.13 18.89 6.01
N LEU A 8 3.76 17.96 6.74
CA LEU A 8 3.29 16.59 6.83
C LEU A 8 1.97 16.51 7.59
N THR A 9 1.10 15.59 7.19
CA THR A 9 -0.08 15.27 8.00
C THR A 9 0.37 14.61 9.32
N ASN A 10 -0.45 14.70 10.37
CA ASN A 10 -0.15 14.07 11.66
C ASN A 10 0.16 12.57 11.50
N SER A 11 -0.60 11.84 10.67
CA SER A 11 -0.36 10.42 10.41
C SER A 11 0.95 10.17 9.68
N THR A 12 1.38 11.07 8.80
CA THR A 12 2.69 10.96 8.15
C THR A 12 3.83 11.23 9.12
N GLN A 13 3.67 12.20 10.03
CA GLN A 13 4.64 12.46 11.08
C GLN A 13 4.76 11.28 12.04
N GLU A 14 3.63 10.71 12.48
CA GLU A 14 3.61 9.51 13.32
C GLU A 14 4.31 8.33 12.63
N ALA A 15 4.07 8.12 11.33
CA ALA A 15 4.77 7.09 10.57
C ALA A 15 6.29 7.35 10.52
N LYS A 16 6.72 8.61 10.37
CA LYS A 16 8.15 8.97 10.45
C LYS A 16 8.74 8.66 11.82
N ASP A 17 8.03 9.01 12.89
CA ASP A 17 8.49 8.81 14.26
C ASP A 17 8.64 7.30 14.57
N LEU A 18 7.71 6.48 14.08
CA LEU A 18 7.82 5.02 14.15
C LEU A 18 9.05 4.50 13.40
N MET A 19 9.31 4.98 12.18
CA MET A 19 10.48 4.57 11.40
C MET A 19 11.80 4.99 12.08
N TYR A 20 11.88 6.19 12.64
CA TYR A 20 13.04 6.61 13.41
C TYR A 20 13.26 5.76 14.66
N SER A 21 12.18 5.41 15.36
CA SER A 21 12.26 4.68 16.63
C SER A 21 12.59 3.20 16.43
N TYR A 22 12.04 2.58 15.38
CA TYR A 22 12.03 1.12 15.24
C TYR A 22 12.58 0.60 13.91
N GLY A 23 12.86 1.45 12.92
CA GLY A 23 13.34 1.00 11.61
C GLY A 23 14.66 0.22 11.67
N LEU A 24 15.53 0.52 12.64
CA LEU A 24 16.77 -0.23 12.87
C LEU A 24 16.63 -1.46 13.77
N THR A 25 15.51 -1.61 14.48
CA THR A 25 15.20 -2.81 15.27
C THR A 25 14.36 -3.82 14.51
N GLY A 26 13.67 -3.36 13.45
CA GLY A 26 12.67 -4.12 12.71
C GLY A 26 11.29 -3.53 12.98
N LEU A 27 10.57 -3.23 11.90
CA LEU A 27 9.27 -2.58 11.92
C LEU A 27 8.43 -3.12 10.75
N GLU A 28 7.16 -3.44 11.00
CA GLU A 28 6.24 -3.82 9.93
C GLU A 28 5.17 -2.74 9.78
N LEU A 29 5.11 -2.12 8.60
CA LEU A 29 4.13 -1.09 8.29
C LEU A 29 3.16 -1.58 7.23
N TYR A 30 1.87 -1.38 7.49
CA TYR A 30 0.78 -1.77 6.61
C TYR A 30 0.03 -0.52 6.16
N GLY A 31 -0.10 -0.35 4.85
CA GLY A 31 -0.87 0.74 4.25
C GLY A 31 -2.03 0.19 3.43
N HIS A 32 -3.23 0.74 3.63
CA HIS A 32 -4.38 0.46 2.78
C HIS A 32 -4.95 1.76 2.20
N SER A 33 -5.35 1.76 0.93
CA SER A 33 -6.00 2.91 0.30
C SER A 33 -5.16 4.19 0.42
N ARG A 34 -5.71 5.24 1.04
CA ARG A 34 -4.98 6.48 1.35
C ARG A 34 -3.81 6.27 2.32
N GLY A 35 -3.87 5.28 3.22
CA GLY A 35 -2.76 4.97 4.12
C GLY A 35 -1.47 4.61 3.39
N THR A 36 -1.55 4.17 2.14
CA THR A 36 -0.35 3.94 1.31
C THR A 36 0.30 5.25 0.88
N MET A 37 -0.48 6.33 0.72
CA MET A 37 0.07 7.67 0.55
C MET A 37 0.75 8.14 1.83
N THR A 38 0.18 7.83 3.01
CA THR A 38 0.80 8.21 4.28
C THR A 38 2.22 7.65 4.38
N LEU A 39 2.37 6.35 4.09
CA LEU A 39 3.67 5.68 4.10
C LEU A 39 4.57 6.14 2.94
N GLY A 40 4.02 6.36 1.75
CA GLY A 40 4.77 6.91 0.61
C GLY A 40 5.33 8.31 0.88
N ASN A 41 4.52 9.17 1.50
CA ASN A 41 4.90 10.53 1.88
C ASN A 41 5.91 10.55 3.02
N MET A 42 5.81 9.63 3.98
CA MET A 42 6.84 9.39 5.01
C MET A 42 8.19 9.09 4.35
N LEU A 43 8.24 8.11 3.45
CA LEU A 43 9.48 7.74 2.74
C LEU A 43 10.02 8.91 1.88
N ASN A 44 9.13 9.64 1.21
CA ASN A 44 9.52 10.77 0.38
C ASN A 44 10.07 11.93 1.23
N SER A 45 9.51 12.18 2.41
CA SER A 45 10.00 13.19 3.36
C SER A 45 11.41 12.88 3.84
N PHE A 46 11.73 11.63 4.19
CA PHE A 46 13.10 11.26 4.53
C PHE A 46 14.08 11.54 3.39
N LYS A 47 13.69 11.22 2.15
CA LYS A 47 14.52 11.54 0.98
C LYS A 47 14.72 13.05 0.79
N GLN A 48 13.68 13.86 0.99
CA GLN A 48 13.78 15.32 0.90
C GLN A 48 14.69 15.90 1.99
N GLU A 49 14.72 15.28 3.17
CA GLU A 49 15.57 15.66 4.31
C GLU A 49 17.00 15.09 4.22
N GLY A 50 17.30 14.26 3.22
CA GLY A 50 18.59 13.59 3.08
C GLY A 50 18.83 12.47 4.10
N VAL A 51 17.77 11.96 4.73
CA VAL A 51 17.83 10.93 5.77
C VAL A 51 17.79 9.55 5.14
N HIS A 52 18.80 8.74 5.42
CA HIS A 52 18.92 7.37 4.95
C HIS A 52 19.63 6.48 5.98
N GLY A 53 19.57 5.16 5.78
CA GLY A 53 20.16 4.17 6.69
C GLY A 53 19.37 3.98 7.99
N ILE A 54 18.09 4.37 8.03
CA ILE A 54 17.24 4.30 9.23
C ILE A 54 16.30 3.08 9.23
N ALA A 55 16.38 2.24 8.19
CA ALA A 55 15.66 0.97 8.10
C ALA A 55 16.65 -0.18 7.86
N ASN A 56 16.47 -1.30 8.55
CA ASN A 56 17.23 -2.53 8.34
C ASN A 56 16.43 -3.55 7.50
N GLU A 57 17.02 -4.72 7.26
CA GLU A 57 16.44 -5.87 6.55
C GLU A 57 15.15 -6.43 7.19
N ASN A 58 14.94 -6.18 8.48
CA ASN A 58 13.75 -6.60 9.23
C ASN A 58 12.61 -5.55 9.18
N THR A 59 12.79 -4.45 8.47
CA THR A 59 11.76 -3.42 8.30
C THR A 59 11.00 -3.58 7.00
N THR A 60 9.75 -4.03 7.08
CA THR A 60 8.93 -4.32 5.90
C THR A 60 7.78 -3.32 5.73
N ILE A 61 7.44 -3.02 4.48
CA ILE A 61 6.27 -2.21 4.13
C ILE A 61 5.36 -3.01 3.22
N ASN A 62 4.09 -3.09 3.59
CA ASN A 62 3.07 -3.91 2.95
C ASN A 62 1.89 -3.04 2.53
N LEU A 63 1.63 -2.94 1.23
CA LEU A 63 0.70 -1.97 0.67
C LEU A 63 -0.45 -2.67 -0.07
N TYR A 64 -1.67 -2.22 0.20
CA TYR A 64 -2.92 -2.79 -0.30
C TYR A 64 -3.80 -1.70 -0.91
N GLY A 65 -4.31 -1.92 -2.13
CA GLY A 65 -5.29 -1.01 -2.78
C GLY A 65 -4.76 0.40 -2.93
N LEU A 66 -3.55 0.54 -3.46
CA LEU A 66 -2.69 1.67 -3.16
C LEU A 66 -3.10 2.95 -3.87
N ALA A 67 -3.35 4.01 -3.12
CA ALA A 67 -3.44 5.36 -3.69
C ALA A 67 -2.06 5.98 -3.99
N PHE A 68 -0.95 5.31 -3.64
CA PHE A 68 0.42 5.74 -3.92
C PHE A 68 1.12 4.76 -4.87
N ASN A 69 2.04 5.25 -5.70
CA ASN A 69 2.72 4.39 -6.67
C ASN A 69 3.73 3.46 -5.99
N VAL A 70 3.57 2.15 -6.18
CA VAL A 70 4.36 1.10 -5.53
C VAL A 70 5.82 1.11 -5.95
N LEU A 71 6.12 1.43 -7.21
CA LEU A 71 7.50 1.47 -7.72
C LEU A 71 8.25 2.68 -7.14
N ILE A 72 7.55 3.80 -6.96
CA ILE A 72 8.11 4.96 -6.26
C ILE A 72 8.37 4.60 -4.79
N ALA A 73 7.39 3.99 -4.11
CA ALA A 73 7.56 3.55 -2.72
C ALA A 73 8.74 2.57 -2.55
N PHE A 74 8.88 1.62 -3.47
CA PHE A 74 10.01 0.69 -3.52
C PHE A 74 11.36 1.41 -3.60
N GLY A 75 11.51 2.34 -4.55
CA GLY A 75 12.75 3.10 -4.71
C GLY A 75 13.06 3.98 -3.50
N LEU A 76 12.05 4.57 -2.88
CA LEU A 76 12.21 5.39 -1.67
C LEU A 76 12.59 4.53 -0.45
N LEU A 77 11.99 3.35 -0.27
CA LEU A 77 12.36 2.42 0.79
C LEU A 77 13.81 1.91 0.61
N GLY A 78 14.21 1.62 -0.63
CA GLY A 78 15.60 1.33 -0.97
C GLY A 78 16.55 2.45 -0.55
N TYR A 79 16.21 3.71 -0.82
CA TYR A 79 16.99 4.87 -0.36
C TYR A 79 17.04 4.96 1.18
N VAL A 80 15.89 4.94 1.85
CA VAL A 80 15.76 5.14 3.31
C VAL A 80 16.47 4.02 4.09
N SER A 81 16.50 2.80 3.55
CA SER A 81 17.22 1.67 4.14
C SER A 81 18.72 1.63 3.83
N GLY A 82 19.23 2.53 2.98
CA GLY A 82 20.60 2.46 2.47
C GLY A 82 20.86 1.21 1.63
N GLY A 83 19.83 0.75 0.90
CA GLY A 83 19.90 -0.43 0.02
C GLY A 83 19.64 -1.77 0.72
N LYS A 84 19.35 -1.79 2.02
CA LYS A 84 19.09 -3.03 2.77
C LYS A 84 17.71 -3.63 2.47
N GLN A 85 16.74 -2.82 2.09
CA GLN A 85 15.42 -3.29 1.67
C GLN A 85 15.35 -3.48 0.17
N THR A 86 15.07 -4.72 -0.23
CA THR A 86 14.97 -5.15 -1.63
C THR A 86 13.58 -5.61 -2.02
N THR A 87 12.60 -5.48 -1.12
CA THR A 87 11.22 -5.89 -1.37
C THR A 87 10.22 -4.88 -0.81
N ILE A 88 9.04 -4.82 -1.43
CA ILE A 88 7.88 -4.13 -0.88
C ILE A 88 6.66 -5.00 -1.14
N GLY A 89 5.82 -5.17 -0.12
CA GLY A 89 4.58 -5.92 -0.25
C GLY A 89 3.58 -5.14 -1.09
N PHE A 90 2.98 -5.80 -2.08
CA PHE A 90 2.01 -5.20 -2.99
C PHE A 90 0.83 -6.15 -3.17
N ASP A 91 -0.38 -5.63 -2.96
CA ASP A 91 -1.61 -6.33 -3.32
C ASP A 91 -2.63 -5.35 -3.90
N GLY A 92 -3.11 -5.64 -5.11
CA GLY A 92 -4.03 -4.77 -5.81
C GLY A 92 -4.85 -5.54 -6.84
N ASN A 93 -6.15 -5.27 -6.87
CA ASN A 93 -7.07 -5.91 -7.80
C ASN A 93 -7.21 -5.08 -9.10
N ARG A 94 -7.31 -5.75 -10.25
CA ARG A 94 -7.51 -5.11 -11.57
C ARG A 94 -8.68 -4.13 -11.62
N TYR A 95 -9.72 -4.36 -10.83
CA TYR A 95 -10.95 -3.57 -10.82
C TYR A 95 -11.05 -2.57 -9.66
N ASP A 96 -9.97 -2.40 -8.90
CA ASP A 96 -9.83 -1.32 -7.93
C ASP A 96 -9.31 -0.03 -8.61
N PHE A 97 -10.19 0.94 -8.85
CA PHE A 97 -9.80 2.21 -9.48
C PHE A 97 -8.86 3.06 -8.60
N VAL A 98 -8.87 2.90 -7.28
CA VAL A 98 -7.96 3.62 -6.39
C VAL A 98 -6.53 3.15 -6.67
N SER A 99 -6.30 1.84 -6.69
CA SER A 99 -4.99 1.28 -7.04
C SER A 99 -4.60 1.61 -8.49
N ARG A 100 -5.50 1.37 -9.44
CA ARG A 100 -5.19 1.41 -10.87
C ARG A 100 -5.06 2.80 -11.45
N ILE A 101 -5.86 3.75 -10.99
CA ILE A 101 -5.97 5.08 -11.58
C ILE A 101 -5.36 6.12 -10.66
N ILE A 102 -5.78 6.16 -9.38
CA ILE A 102 -5.28 7.16 -8.43
C ILE A 102 -3.80 6.90 -8.14
N GLY A 103 -3.44 5.66 -7.78
CA GLY A 103 -2.05 5.28 -7.54
C GLY A 103 -1.23 4.97 -8.79
N GLY A 104 -1.90 4.80 -9.95
CA GLY A 104 -1.25 4.42 -11.21
C GLY A 104 -0.50 3.08 -11.13
N ASN A 105 -0.99 2.15 -10.31
CA ASN A 105 -0.32 0.89 -10.03
C ASN A 105 -0.73 -0.23 -10.99
N GLY A 106 0.10 -1.26 -11.06
CA GLY A 106 -0.24 -2.58 -11.61
C GLY A 106 -1.41 -3.27 -10.88
N TYR A 107 -1.57 -4.57 -11.10
CA TYR A 107 -2.45 -5.42 -10.29
C TYR A 107 -1.80 -6.78 -10.11
N THR A 108 -2.17 -7.47 -9.03
CA THR A 108 -1.69 -8.82 -8.67
C THR A 108 -2.72 -9.89 -8.97
N TYR A 109 -4.01 -9.55 -9.02
CA TYR A 109 -5.10 -10.46 -9.37
C TYR A 109 -6.32 -9.71 -9.92
N GLU A 110 -7.28 -10.45 -10.47
CA GLU A 110 -8.43 -9.89 -11.18
C GLU A 110 -9.76 -10.59 -10.90
N THR A 111 -9.80 -11.47 -9.91
CA THR A 111 -11.02 -12.19 -9.54
C THR A 111 -12.11 -11.21 -9.08
N ILE A 112 -13.31 -11.37 -9.66
CA ILE A 112 -14.53 -10.62 -9.33
C ILE A 112 -15.75 -11.57 -9.42
N PRO A 113 -16.90 -11.23 -8.82
CA PRO A 113 -18.09 -12.06 -8.89
C PRO A 113 -18.60 -12.31 -10.31
N ALA A 114 -19.13 -13.50 -10.56
CA ALA A 114 -19.70 -13.88 -11.86
C ALA A 114 -20.79 -12.88 -12.30
N GLY A 115 -20.77 -12.49 -13.58
CA GLY A 115 -21.70 -11.50 -14.14
C GLY A 115 -21.43 -10.04 -13.72
N SER A 116 -20.34 -9.80 -12.99
CA SER A 116 -19.85 -8.45 -12.73
C SER A 116 -18.95 -7.94 -13.86
N ASN A 117 -18.66 -6.64 -13.80
CA ASN A 117 -17.80 -5.95 -14.76
C ASN A 117 -17.17 -4.72 -14.09
N TRP A 118 -16.25 -4.08 -14.81
CA TRP A 118 -15.48 -2.97 -14.26
C TRP A 118 -16.33 -1.82 -13.71
N TRP A 119 -17.42 -1.43 -14.40
CA TRP A 119 -18.32 -0.37 -13.94
C TRP A 119 -19.00 -0.72 -12.62
N LYS A 120 -19.52 -1.95 -12.51
CA LYS A 120 -20.16 -2.44 -11.28
C LYS A 120 -19.18 -2.50 -10.12
N GLU A 121 -17.96 -2.95 -10.37
CA GLU A 121 -16.94 -3.08 -9.34
C GLU A 121 -16.41 -1.72 -8.88
N TRP A 122 -16.23 -0.75 -9.78
CA TRP A 122 -15.88 0.62 -9.39
C TRP A 122 -16.97 1.28 -8.55
N TRP A 123 -18.24 1.07 -8.91
CA TRP A 123 -19.35 1.52 -8.09
C TRP A 123 -19.33 0.88 -6.69
N ARG A 124 -18.99 -0.40 -6.59
CA ARG A 124 -18.83 -1.11 -5.31
C ARG A 124 -17.67 -0.56 -4.48
N VAL A 125 -16.55 -0.17 -5.09
CA VAL A 125 -15.44 0.48 -4.36
C VAL A 125 -15.92 1.71 -3.60
N ILE A 126 -16.90 2.45 -4.14
CA ILE A 126 -17.46 3.65 -3.52
C ILE A 126 -18.58 3.33 -2.52
N THR A 127 -19.43 2.34 -2.84
CA THR A 127 -20.71 2.14 -2.16
C THR A 127 -20.81 0.91 -1.28
N ASN A 128 -19.85 -0.02 -1.37
CA ASN A 128 -19.93 -1.32 -0.73
C ASN A 128 -18.68 -1.60 0.12
N PRO A 129 -18.85 -1.99 1.40
CA PRO A 129 -17.71 -2.41 2.23
C PRO A 129 -17.03 -3.69 1.73
N VAL A 130 -17.67 -4.43 0.83
CA VAL A 130 -17.14 -5.64 0.18
C VAL A 130 -16.94 -5.32 -1.31
N SER A 131 -15.70 -5.00 -1.67
CA SER A 131 -15.32 -4.48 -2.99
C SER A 131 -13.89 -4.94 -3.34
N PRO A 132 -13.45 -4.84 -4.60
CA PRO A 132 -12.06 -5.17 -4.96
C PRO A 132 -11.03 -4.25 -4.29
N HIS A 133 -11.44 -3.12 -3.72
CA HIS A 133 -10.57 -2.20 -3.00
C HIS A 133 -10.40 -2.59 -1.52
N THR A 134 -11.50 -3.01 -0.87
CA THR A 134 -11.50 -3.39 0.55
C THR A 134 -11.17 -4.85 0.77
N CYS A 135 -11.37 -5.69 -0.26
CA CYS A 135 -11.13 -7.12 -0.17
C CYS A 135 -9.72 -7.53 -0.64
N LEU A 136 -8.71 -6.86 -0.10
CA LEU A 136 -7.28 -7.13 -0.37
C LEU A 136 -6.63 -7.67 0.92
N GLY A 137 -5.66 -8.57 0.81
CA GLY A 137 -5.18 -9.38 1.95
C GLY A 137 -6.07 -10.59 2.30
N ASP A 138 -5.76 -11.35 3.37
CA ASP A 138 -6.60 -12.46 3.87
C ASP A 138 -7.83 -11.95 4.63
N VAL A 139 -8.68 -11.24 3.91
CA VAL A 139 -9.92 -10.66 4.43
C VAL A 139 -11.04 -11.70 4.48
N GLY A 140 -12.05 -11.44 5.34
CA GLY A 140 -13.09 -12.41 5.73
C GLY A 140 -13.78 -13.19 4.60
N GLN A 141 -14.49 -14.27 4.95
CA GLN A 141 -15.04 -15.26 4.01
C GLN A 141 -15.77 -14.68 2.79
N LYS A 142 -16.54 -13.59 2.96
CA LYS A 142 -17.27 -12.94 1.88
C LYS A 142 -16.36 -12.28 0.84
N CYS A 143 -15.20 -11.77 1.26
CA CYS A 143 -14.18 -11.27 0.35
C CYS A 143 -13.53 -12.42 -0.42
N ARG A 144 -13.11 -13.49 0.26
CA ARG A 144 -12.54 -14.67 -0.40
C ARG A 144 -13.49 -15.31 -1.41
N TYR A 145 -14.79 -15.39 -1.09
CA TYR A 145 -15.80 -15.90 -2.00
C TYR A 145 -15.97 -15.03 -3.26
N ASN A 146 -16.01 -13.72 -3.10
CA ASN A 146 -16.30 -12.79 -4.19
C ASN A 146 -15.08 -12.41 -5.03
N TYR A 147 -13.92 -12.30 -4.40
CA TYR A 147 -12.71 -11.69 -4.95
C TYR A 147 -11.48 -12.61 -4.86
N GLY A 148 -11.64 -13.85 -4.37
CA GLY A 148 -10.53 -14.79 -4.17
C GLY A 148 -9.66 -14.45 -2.97
N SER A 149 -8.68 -15.31 -2.71
CA SER A 149 -7.61 -15.02 -1.74
C SER A 149 -6.63 -14.02 -2.33
N SER A 150 -6.08 -13.15 -1.48
CA SER A 150 -4.99 -12.24 -1.85
C SER A 150 -3.87 -12.97 -2.57
N HIS A 151 -3.26 -12.32 -3.56
CA HIS A 151 -2.08 -12.87 -4.25
C HIS A 151 -0.94 -13.21 -3.27
N ARG A 152 -0.89 -12.51 -2.13
CA ARG A 152 0.12 -12.72 -1.09
C ARG A 152 -0.11 -13.98 -0.25
N GLU A 153 -1.31 -14.56 -0.31
CA GLU A 153 -1.72 -15.77 0.42
C GLU A 153 -1.89 -16.99 -0.51
N GLN A 154 -1.84 -16.78 -1.83
CA GLN A 154 -1.91 -17.85 -2.80
C GLN A 154 -0.60 -18.66 -2.76
N LYS A 155 -0.66 -19.90 -2.26
CA LYS A 155 0.43 -20.88 -2.37
C LYS A 155 0.20 -21.75 -3.61
N PRO A 156 1.27 -22.18 -4.32
CA PRO A 156 1.16 -23.10 -5.45
C PRO A 156 0.58 -24.47 -5.07
#